data_AF-A0A2N9PCR7-F1
#
_entry.id   AF-A0A2N9PCR7-F1
#
_cell.length_a   1.000
_cell.length_b   1.000
_cell.length_c   1.000
_cell.angle_alpha   90.00
_cell.angle_beta   90.00
_cell.angle_gamma   90.00
#
_symmetry.space_group_name_H-M   'P 1'
#
loop_
_entity.id
_entity.type
_entity.pdbx_description
1 polymer ?
#
loop_
_entity_poly.entity_id
_entity_poly.type
_entity_poly.pdbx_seq_one_letter_code
_entity_poly.pdbx_strand_id
1 'polypeptide(L)'
;MSRTRIVKGTYTKITGGDHNMYAKGNIVTTAGKSINEIGKENGVTCNEPKKPPLAPKHFFVKGWWSSDLAGSKPIEEALIDDIVYFHAETKNIPDGDMVQMRLYDDDNNEIEEPKGKNEKSEYIETISSNKAGITNKKVNGNKIVIALRLANLEKFIANEADRELELYYRCSYKGENVELPRAPSDYLKVKGMPKIIFVNGHWNNIANKIGMSPGEGQKQYWIFFTGKFQEFKNRADRYFQFKQQSIEYFIDGSSLWGGSENGQERKDRGYKYAKEHFNEITKGLGDQPICLISHSEGGACASGVAKYLIERGVNVKESILLSCDEGDEFTIENNYPSYQLVAGYLDLDFITKKKYFKIDPVVKDNKIKGVTKYGVYISKSSFTTVHGATVDDNIFDLLKKLKSLTIEQVWNSKGKMVYQTFPKDEKWAKIDEYILHNSQIDYYPTRNSNIIEMYKKRED
;
A
#
# COMPACT_ATOMS: atom_id res chain seq x y z
N MET A 1 22.63 -8.25 33.29
CA MET A 1 23.78 -9.16 33.10
C MET A 1 24.03 -9.94 34.38
N SER A 2 23.87 -11.26 34.34
CA SER A 2 24.25 -12.18 35.43
C SER A 2 25.62 -12.78 35.12
N ARG A 3 26.54 -12.79 36.10
CA ARG A 3 27.80 -13.52 35.98
C ARG A 3 27.76 -14.73 36.90
N THR A 4 27.66 -15.92 36.31
CA THR A 4 27.70 -17.19 37.04
C THR A 4 29.05 -17.83 36.84
N ARG A 5 29.75 -18.17 37.93
CA ARG A 5 31.03 -18.88 37.89
C ARG A 5 30.89 -20.17 38.68
N ILE A 6 31.15 -21.31 38.03
CA ILE A 6 31.10 -22.64 38.64
C ILE A 6 32.52 -23.21 38.58
N VAL A 7 33.08 -23.59 39.73
CA VAL A 7 34.46 -24.09 39.85
C VAL A 7 34.41 -25.48 40.50
N LYS A 8 35.00 -26.50 39.85
CA LYS A 8 35.05 -27.89 40.34
C LYS A 8 36.21 -28.18 41.31
N GLY A 9 36.88 -27.14 41.82
CA GLY A 9 38.03 -27.20 42.72
C GLY A 9 38.13 -25.94 43.59
N THR A 10 39.30 -25.66 44.15
CA THR A 10 39.50 -24.49 45.02
C THR A 10 39.51 -23.20 44.21
N TYR A 11 38.63 -22.27 44.56
CA TYR A 11 38.66 -20.89 44.06
C TYR A 11 39.18 -19.96 45.15
N THR A 12 40.41 -19.50 45.01
CA THR A 12 40.99 -18.50 45.90
C THR A 12 40.95 -17.14 45.22
N LYS A 13 40.18 -16.20 45.78
CA LYS A 13 40.19 -14.80 45.37
C LYS A 13 40.88 -13.97 46.43
N ILE A 14 42.13 -13.60 46.16
CA ILE A 14 42.87 -12.66 46.99
C ILE A 14 42.68 -11.28 46.37
N THR A 15 42.15 -10.34 47.14
CA THR A 15 42.04 -8.94 46.73
C THR A 15 43.07 -8.16 47.53
N GLY A 16 44.04 -7.55 46.85
CA GLY A 16 45.06 -6.71 47.49
C GLY A 16 44.51 -5.32 47.85
N GLY A 17 43.39 -5.27 48.58
CA GLY A 17 42.67 -4.04 48.93
C GLY A 17 41.18 -4.26 49.23
N ASP A 18 40.41 -3.16 49.27
CA ASP A 18 39.00 -3.17 49.67
C ASP A 18 38.09 -3.95 48.71
N HIS A 19 37.10 -4.64 49.26
CA HIS A 19 36.10 -5.38 48.49
C HIS A 19 34.67 -4.97 48.88
N ASN A 20 33.97 -4.26 47.99
CA ASN A 20 32.60 -3.77 48.20
C ASN A 20 31.60 -4.48 47.27
N MET A 21 30.44 -4.87 47.79
CA MET A 21 29.35 -5.49 47.03
C MET A 21 28.03 -4.77 47.31
N TYR A 22 27.26 -4.46 46.25
CA TYR A 22 25.95 -3.81 46.35
C TYR A 22 24.93 -4.60 45.53
N ALA A 23 23.71 -4.73 46.04
CA ALA A 23 22.62 -5.36 45.33
C ALA A 23 21.30 -4.64 45.62
N LYS A 24 20.37 -4.66 44.65
CA LYS A 24 18.99 -4.19 44.83
C LYS A 24 18.17 -5.12 45.74
N GLY A 25 18.60 -6.38 45.85
CA GLY A 25 18.09 -7.37 46.79
C GLY A 25 19.22 -7.88 47.69
N ASN A 26 19.00 -8.99 48.40
CA ASN A 26 19.98 -9.50 49.34
C ASN A 26 21.22 -10.08 48.63
N ILE A 27 22.41 -9.81 49.19
CA ILE A 27 23.64 -10.53 48.81
C ILE A 27 23.69 -11.80 49.68
N VAL A 28 23.72 -12.97 49.06
CA VAL A 28 23.66 -14.26 49.76
C VAL A 28 24.96 -15.03 49.53
N THR A 29 25.71 -15.30 50.60
CA THR A 29 26.93 -16.12 50.59
C THR A 29 26.65 -17.45 51.29
N THR A 30 26.83 -18.57 50.60
CA THR A 30 26.54 -19.93 51.12
C THR A 30 27.69 -20.89 50.83
N ALA A 31 28.09 -21.73 51.79
CA ALA A 31 29.12 -22.76 51.61
C ALA A 31 28.71 -24.09 52.25
N GLY A 32 29.10 -25.21 51.64
CA GLY A 32 28.72 -26.56 52.09
C GLY A 32 29.48 -27.10 53.30
N LYS A 33 30.51 -26.41 53.80
CA LYS A 33 31.28 -26.83 54.98
C LYS A 33 31.48 -25.72 55.99
N SER A 34 32.11 -24.62 55.62
CA SER A 34 32.20 -23.44 56.50
C SER A 34 32.41 -22.16 55.68
N ILE A 35 31.96 -21.06 56.25
CA ILE A 35 32.31 -19.69 55.84
C ILE A 35 33.05 -19.09 57.03
N ASN A 36 34.28 -18.63 56.83
CA ASN A 36 35.06 -17.98 57.88
C ASN A 36 35.33 -16.52 57.47
N GLU A 37 34.62 -15.61 58.11
CA GLU A 37 34.88 -14.17 58.08
C GLU A 37 35.47 -13.78 59.43
N ILE A 38 36.69 -13.24 59.46
CA ILE A 38 37.33 -12.86 60.73
C ILE A 38 37.37 -11.34 60.83
N GLY A 39 36.27 -10.77 61.31
CA GLY A 39 36.25 -9.41 61.87
C GLY A 39 36.79 -9.46 63.31
N LYS A 40 37.58 -8.47 63.72
CA LYS A 40 37.84 -8.22 65.15
C LYS A 40 36.66 -7.43 65.77
N GLU A 41 36.77 -6.99 67.02
CA GLU A 41 35.69 -6.56 67.96
C GLU A 41 34.42 -5.84 67.42
N ASN A 42 34.40 -5.20 66.25
CA ASN A 42 33.20 -4.55 65.66
C ASN A 42 32.67 -5.19 64.36
N GLY A 43 32.97 -6.47 64.13
CA GLY A 43 32.58 -7.21 62.92
C GLY A 43 33.22 -6.65 61.64
N VAL A 44 32.79 -7.15 60.48
CA VAL A 44 32.98 -6.44 59.20
C VAL A 44 31.68 -5.69 58.93
N THR A 45 31.66 -4.39 59.22
CA THR A 45 30.55 -3.51 58.85
C THR A 45 30.88 -2.84 57.52
N CYS A 46 30.07 -3.04 56.48
CA CYS A 46 30.24 -2.35 55.20
C CYS A 46 29.48 -1.01 55.19
N ASN A 47 29.92 -0.07 56.04
CA ASN A 47 29.39 1.30 56.18
C ASN A 47 27.90 1.44 56.53
N GLU A 48 27.51 2.65 56.93
CA GLU A 48 26.13 3.09 56.81
C GLU A 48 25.76 3.31 55.34
N PRO A 49 24.56 2.91 54.88
CA PRO A 49 24.12 3.17 53.51
C PRO A 49 24.20 4.67 53.22
N LYS A 50 24.95 5.07 52.18
CA LYS A 50 24.79 6.42 51.63
C LYS A 50 23.32 6.62 51.30
N LYS A 51 22.78 7.80 51.62
CA LYS A 51 21.44 8.17 51.16
C LYS A 51 21.34 7.80 49.68
N PRO A 52 20.29 7.06 49.28
CA PRO A 52 20.13 6.71 47.87
C PRO A 52 20.23 8.01 47.05
N PRO A 53 20.84 7.98 45.85
CA PRO A 53 20.76 9.13 44.96
C PRO A 53 19.29 9.57 44.91
N LEU A 54 19.05 10.89 44.99
CA LEU A 54 17.71 11.45 44.83
C LEU A 54 17.04 10.68 43.70
N ALA A 55 15.90 10.04 44.02
CA ALA A 55 15.21 9.17 43.08
C ALA A 55 15.19 9.85 41.71
N PRO A 56 15.52 9.15 40.60
CA PRO A 56 15.53 9.76 39.28
C PRO A 56 14.26 10.58 39.16
N LYS A 57 14.43 11.88 38.94
CA LYS A 57 13.30 12.78 38.77
C LYS A 57 12.63 12.31 37.49
N HIS A 58 11.58 11.51 37.64
CA HIS A 58 10.79 11.02 36.54
C HIS A 58 9.93 12.19 36.07
N PHE A 59 10.43 13.00 35.15
CA PHE A 59 9.68 14.10 34.57
C PHE A 59 8.76 13.61 33.45
N PHE A 60 9.10 12.49 32.82
CA PHE A 60 8.32 11.88 31.74
C PHE A 60 7.62 10.60 32.23
N VAL A 61 6.29 10.58 32.16
CA VAL A 61 5.46 9.47 32.63
C VAL A 61 5.30 8.43 31.52
N LYS A 62 4.70 8.83 30.41
CA LYS A 62 4.45 7.98 29.23
C LYS A 62 4.42 8.81 27.95
N GLY A 63 4.57 8.15 26.81
CA GLY A 63 4.30 8.74 25.50
C GLY A 63 3.55 7.76 24.63
N TRP A 64 2.78 8.27 23.67
CA TRP A 64 2.01 7.47 22.73
C TRP A 64 1.70 8.25 21.46
N TRP A 65 1.42 7.53 20.39
CA TRP A 65 1.01 8.08 19.10
C TRP A 65 -0.51 8.04 18.96
N SER A 66 -1.06 8.99 18.20
CA SER A 66 -2.50 9.06 17.92
C SER A 66 -2.80 9.72 16.58
N SER A 67 -4.00 9.45 16.07
CA SER A 67 -4.52 10.07 14.84
C SER A 67 -5.26 11.40 15.09
N ASP A 68 -5.38 11.83 16.36
CA ASP A 68 -6.12 13.01 16.75
C ASP A 68 -5.37 13.90 17.74
N LEU A 69 -5.62 15.22 17.66
CA LEU A 69 -4.98 16.21 18.52
C LEU A 69 -5.28 15.99 20.02
N ALA A 70 -6.41 15.37 20.38
CA ALA A 70 -6.75 15.10 21.77
C ALA A 70 -5.96 13.90 22.35
N GLY A 71 -5.49 12.99 21.50
CA GLY A 71 -4.82 11.76 21.90
C GLY A 71 -5.78 10.65 22.32
N SER A 72 -7.04 10.74 21.88
CA SER A 72 -8.11 9.79 22.23
C SER A 72 -8.18 8.58 21.30
N LYS A 73 -7.51 8.64 20.14
CA LYS A 73 -7.45 7.59 19.13
C LYS A 73 -5.99 7.14 18.95
N PRO A 74 -5.47 6.32 19.88
CA PRO A 74 -4.12 5.82 19.79
C PRO A 74 -3.93 5.01 18.51
N ILE A 75 -2.73 5.07 17.94
CA ILE A 75 -2.35 4.34 16.73
C ILE A 75 -0.97 3.69 16.92
N GLU A 76 -0.79 2.57 16.26
CA GLU A 76 0.49 1.82 16.22
C GLU A 76 1.11 1.88 14.81
N GLU A 77 0.30 2.19 13.79
CA GLU A 77 0.73 2.27 12.39
C GLU A 77 0.25 3.57 11.74
N ALA A 78 1.05 4.08 10.81
CA ALA A 78 0.71 5.18 9.91
C ALA A 78 1.34 4.97 8.53
N LEU A 79 0.81 5.66 7.51
CA LEU A 79 1.43 5.71 6.19
C LEU A 79 2.26 6.99 6.06
N ILE A 80 3.24 6.96 5.15
CA ILE A 80 3.90 8.19 4.72
C ILE A 80 2.87 9.26 4.31
N ASP A 81 3.19 10.52 4.54
CA ASP A 81 2.33 11.69 4.38
C ASP A 81 1.15 11.86 5.36
N ASP A 82 0.86 10.88 6.22
CA ASP A 82 -0.14 11.03 7.28
C ASP A 82 0.22 12.17 8.25
N ILE A 83 -0.81 12.79 8.82
CA ILE A 83 -0.66 13.70 9.96
C ILE A 83 -0.96 12.91 11.23
N VAL A 84 0.06 12.76 12.07
CA VAL A 84 -0.01 12.05 13.35
C VAL A 84 0.31 12.97 14.51
N TYR A 85 -0.09 12.58 15.70
CA TYR A 85 0.15 13.33 16.93
C TYR A 85 0.88 12.49 17.95
N PHE A 86 2.08 12.93 18.33
CA PHE A 86 2.80 12.36 19.47
C PHE A 86 2.38 13.09 20.76
N HIS A 87 2.04 12.31 21.78
CA HIS A 87 1.69 12.82 23.10
C HIS A 87 2.72 12.36 24.10
N ALA A 88 3.15 13.26 24.99
CA ALA A 88 3.91 12.91 26.17
C ALA A 88 3.22 13.45 27.42
N GLU A 89 3.00 12.56 28.39
CA GLU A 89 2.56 12.91 29.73
C GLU A 89 3.80 13.17 30.60
N THR A 90 3.82 14.32 31.25
CA THR A 90 4.91 14.75 32.12
C THR A 90 4.43 14.84 33.57
N LYS A 91 5.36 14.98 34.51
CA LYS A 91 5.06 15.32 35.90
C LYS A 91 6.18 16.19 36.45
N ASN A 92 5.83 17.13 37.32
CA ASN A 92 6.80 18.03 37.97
C ASN A 92 7.62 18.88 36.98
N ILE A 93 7.11 19.11 35.77
CA ILE A 93 7.63 20.13 34.84
C ILE A 93 6.65 21.31 34.88
N PRO A 94 7.06 22.52 35.30
CA PRO A 94 6.20 23.70 35.29
C PRO A 94 5.63 23.99 33.91
N ASP A 95 4.40 24.51 33.86
CA ASP A 95 3.81 24.98 32.61
C ASP A 95 4.64 26.11 32.00
N GLY A 96 4.84 26.03 30.69
CA GLY A 96 5.68 26.97 29.93
C GLY A 96 7.16 26.59 29.87
N ASP A 97 7.66 25.68 30.72
CA ASP A 97 9.02 25.17 30.61
C ASP A 97 9.20 24.40 29.29
N MET A 98 10.39 24.54 28.70
CA MET A 98 10.75 23.86 27.46
C MET A 98 11.40 22.50 27.75
N VAL A 99 10.95 21.46 27.06
CA VAL A 99 11.66 20.18 26.94
C VAL A 99 12.30 20.06 25.56
N GLN A 100 13.41 19.34 25.47
CA GLN A 100 14.03 19.00 24.20
C GLN A 100 13.50 17.65 23.72
N MET A 101 13.03 17.58 22.49
CA MET A 101 12.54 16.34 21.88
C MET A 101 13.14 16.17 20.50
N ARG A 102 13.56 14.95 20.16
CA ARG A 102 14.08 14.60 18.84
C ARG A 102 13.51 13.26 18.38
N LEU A 103 13.09 13.21 17.13
CA LEU A 103 12.52 12.02 16.48
C LEU A 103 13.65 11.12 15.98
N TYR A 104 13.51 9.83 16.23
CA TYR A 104 14.42 8.78 15.81
C TYR A 104 13.64 7.66 15.14
N ASP A 105 14.36 6.93 14.29
CA ASP A 105 14.01 5.59 13.84
C ASP A 105 14.79 4.56 14.65
N ASP A 106 14.26 3.36 14.81
CA ASP A 106 14.91 2.26 15.53
C ASP A 106 15.61 1.32 14.54
N ASP A 107 16.78 1.73 14.04
CA ASP A 107 17.62 0.97 13.10
C ASP A 107 18.23 -0.35 13.70
N ASN A 108 17.48 -1.09 14.53
CA ASN A 108 17.94 -2.23 15.32
C ASN A 108 17.59 -3.60 14.71
N ASN A 109 17.69 -3.74 13.38
CA ASN A 109 17.60 -5.04 12.72
C ASN A 109 18.98 -5.75 12.54
N GLU A 110 19.84 -5.69 13.56
CA GLU A 110 20.90 -6.69 13.75
C GLU A 110 20.66 -7.46 15.06
N ILE A 111 20.63 -8.80 14.94
CA ILE A 111 20.58 -9.80 16.01
C ILE A 111 21.36 -9.31 17.24
N GLU A 112 20.77 -9.37 18.43
CA GLU A 112 21.38 -8.97 19.71
C GLU A 112 22.85 -9.45 19.85
N GLU A 113 23.79 -8.64 19.39
CA GLU A 113 25.20 -8.81 19.70
C GLU A 113 25.49 -8.19 21.08
N PRO A 114 26.47 -8.75 21.83
CA PRO A 114 26.65 -8.40 23.22
C PRO A 114 27.05 -6.94 23.36
N LYS A 115 26.21 -6.18 24.07
CA LYS A 115 26.38 -4.78 24.52
C LYS A 115 27.84 -4.33 24.52
N GLY A 116 28.21 -3.58 23.49
CA GLY A 116 29.57 -3.05 23.38
C GLY A 116 29.97 -2.52 22.01
N LYS A 117 29.11 -1.77 21.32
CA LYS A 117 29.47 -0.83 20.24
C LYS A 117 28.25 0.02 19.88
N ASN A 118 28.51 1.29 19.55
CA ASN A 118 27.53 2.36 19.39
C ASN A 118 26.32 1.96 18.53
N GLU A 119 25.14 1.96 19.15
CA GLU A 119 23.85 1.97 18.47
C GLU A 119 23.84 3.16 17.49
N LYS A 120 23.76 2.87 16.19
CA LYS A 120 23.60 3.89 15.16
C LYS A 120 22.10 4.09 14.91
N SER A 121 21.42 4.76 15.83
CA SER A 121 20.08 5.30 15.52
C SER A 121 20.27 6.54 14.64
N GLU A 122 19.88 6.51 13.37
CA GLU A 122 19.81 7.71 12.54
C GLU A 122 18.67 8.63 13.03
N TYR A 123 18.89 9.95 12.96
CA TYR A 123 17.85 10.91 13.32
C TYR A 123 17.10 11.34 12.07
N ILE A 124 15.79 11.50 12.19
CA ILE A 124 14.95 11.97 11.09
C ILE A 124 14.80 13.49 11.20
N GLU A 125 15.28 14.22 10.18
CA GLU A 125 15.00 15.65 10.05
C GLU A 125 13.49 15.86 9.81
N THR A 126 12.81 16.45 10.80
CA THR A 126 11.40 16.83 10.68
C THR A 126 11.29 18.28 10.25
N ILE A 127 10.21 18.64 9.54
CA ILE A 127 9.94 19.99 8.99
C ILE A 127 9.98 21.09 10.08
N SER A 128 9.86 20.73 11.37
CA SER A 128 9.92 21.66 12.52
C SER A 128 11.27 21.71 13.26
N SER A 129 12.29 21.01 12.78
CA SER A 129 13.58 20.92 13.48
C SER A 129 14.58 21.97 12.99
N ASN A 130 15.42 22.47 13.90
CA ASN A 130 16.63 23.20 13.49
C ASN A 130 17.61 22.25 12.80
N LYS A 131 18.73 22.75 12.22
CA LYS A 131 19.81 21.96 11.57
C LYS A 131 20.40 20.80 12.44
N ALA A 132 19.95 20.63 13.69
CA ALA A 132 20.34 19.56 14.59
C ALA A 132 19.19 18.59 14.93
N GLY A 133 18.03 18.64 14.26
CA GLY A 133 16.91 17.73 14.50
C GLY A 133 16.14 17.97 15.81
N ILE A 134 16.49 18.99 16.61
CA ILE A 134 15.91 19.21 17.95
C ILE A 134 14.65 20.08 17.84
N THR A 135 13.57 19.62 18.46
CA THR A 135 12.34 20.40 18.67
C THR A 135 12.19 20.74 20.15
N ASN A 136 12.22 22.03 20.48
CA ASN A 136 11.89 22.49 21.84
C ASN A 136 10.36 22.62 21.97
N LYS A 137 9.75 21.94 22.96
CA LYS A 137 8.30 21.98 23.19
C LYS A 137 7.97 22.46 24.60
N LYS A 138 6.96 23.33 24.71
CA LYS A 138 6.43 23.79 26.00
C LYS A 138 5.56 22.72 26.63
N VAL A 139 5.70 22.54 27.94
CA VAL A 139 4.73 21.78 28.73
C VAL A 139 3.51 22.64 29.03
N ASN A 140 2.32 22.06 28.92
CA ASN A 140 1.07 22.69 29.33
C ASN A 140 0.16 21.64 29.97
N GLY A 141 -0.23 21.84 31.23
CA GLY A 141 -1.10 20.93 31.96
C GLY A 141 -0.50 19.53 32.08
N ASN A 142 0.81 19.42 32.37
CA ASN A 142 1.54 18.15 32.41
C ASN A 142 1.50 17.34 31.09
N LYS A 143 1.28 18.02 29.96
CA LYS A 143 1.18 17.38 28.64
C LYS A 143 2.01 18.13 27.60
N ILE A 144 2.52 17.36 26.64
CA ILE A 144 3.12 17.86 25.40
C ILE A 144 2.41 17.16 24.24
N VAL A 145 2.11 17.92 23.18
CA VAL A 145 1.56 17.39 21.93
C VAL A 145 2.38 17.90 20.75
N ILE A 146 2.80 16.99 19.88
CA ILE A 146 3.53 17.30 18.65
C ILE A 146 2.69 16.80 17.47
N ALA A 147 2.24 17.70 16.62
CA ALA A 147 1.70 17.34 15.30
C ALA A 147 2.87 17.12 14.33
N LEU A 148 2.87 15.99 13.64
CA LEU A 148 3.89 15.59 12.69
C LEU A 148 3.22 15.17 11.38
N ARG A 149 3.63 15.78 10.27
CA ARG A 149 3.35 15.23 8.94
C ARG A 149 4.50 14.32 8.55
N LEU A 150 4.21 13.06 8.25
CA LEU A 150 5.19 12.03 7.89
C LEU A 150 5.71 12.18 6.45
N ALA A 151 6.12 13.38 6.07
CA ALA A 151 6.58 13.71 4.73
C ALA A 151 8.11 13.53 4.58
N ASN A 152 8.56 13.24 3.36
CA ASN A 152 9.98 13.09 3.00
C ASN A 152 10.70 11.89 3.67
N LEU A 153 9.97 10.84 4.00
CA LEU A 153 10.50 9.63 4.66
C LEU A 153 10.89 8.52 3.67
N GLU A 154 10.74 8.73 2.37
CA GLU A 154 10.90 7.68 1.35
C GLU A 154 12.31 7.08 1.34
N LYS A 155 13.34 7.89 1.62
CA LYS A 155 14.73 7.42 1.66
C LYS A 155 15.00 6.52 2.86
N PHE A 156 14.41 6.84 4.01
CA PHE A 156 14.56 6.04 5.23
C PHE A 156 13.88 4.69 5.03
N ILE A 157 12.62 4.69 4.58
CA ILE A 157 11.87 3.45 4.24
C ILE A 157 12.62 2.59 3.20
N ALA A 158 13.32 3.22 2.26
CA ALA A 158 14.08 2.53 1.24
C ALA A 158 15.36 1.85 1.77
N ASN A 159 15.88 2.29 2.91
CA ASN A 159 17.05 1.72 3.55
C ASN A 159 16.70 0.58 4.51
N GLU A 160 15.47 0.55 5.00
CA GLU A 160 15.00 -0.50 5.91
C GLU A 160 14.82 -1.86 5.22
N ALA A 161 15.20 -2.91 5.95
CA ALA A 161 15.15 -4.29 5.45
C ALA A 161 13.71 -4.79 5.30
N ASP A 162 12.85 -4.44 6.25
CA ASP A 162 11.40 -4.74 6.27
C ASP A 162 10.54 -3.64 5.62
N ARG A 163 11.15 -2.51 5.23
CA ARG A 163 10.49 -1.37 4.57
C ARG A 163 9.47 -0.65 5.45
N GLU A 164 9.62 -0.73 6.77
CA GLU A 164 8.85 0.01 7.77
C GLU A 164 9.82 0.85 8.63
N LEU A 165 9.39 2.01 9.12
CA LEU A 165 10.15 2.77 10.12
C LEU A 165 9.52 2.60 11.50
N GLU A 166 10.31 2.57 12.56
CA GLU A 166 9.87 2.49 13.95
C GLU A 166 10.15 3.81 14.68
N LEU A 167 9.19 4.73 14.60
CA LEU A 167 9.40 6.09 15.10
C LEU A 167 9.17 6.23 16.61
N TYR A 168 10.14 6.86 17.27
CA TYR A 168 10.07 7.24 18.69
C TYR A 168 10.73 8.59 18.98
N TYR A 169 10.42 9.18 20.14
CA TYR A 169 11.02 10.42 20.60
C TYR A 169 12.00 10.19 21.75
N ARG A 170 13.22 10.70 21.59
CA ARG A 170 14.12 10.98 22.72
C ARG A 170 13.76 12.32 23.34
N CYS A 171 13.45 12.30 24.63
CA CYS A 171 13.00 13.45 25.40
C CYS A 171 14.02 13.79 26.49
N SER A 172 14.36 15.08 26.64
CA SER A 172 15.35 15.54 27.61
C SER A 172 14.86 16.75 28.40
N TYR A 173 15.03 16.71 29.72
CA TYR A 173 14.74 17.82 30.63
C TYR A 173 15.55 17.71 31.93
N LYS A 174 16.26 18.80 32.31
CA LYS A 174 17.04 18.92 33.57
C LYS A 174 17.91 17.68 33.90
N GLY A 175 18.54 17.10 32.87
CA GLY A 175 19.45 15.94 32.99
C GLY A 175 18.77 14.57 32.92
N GLU A 176 17.43 14.49 32.95
CA GLU A 176 16.73 13.25 32.59
C GLU A 176 16.69 13.12 31.06
N ASN A 177 16.96 11.92 30.56
CA ASN A 177 16.81 11.55 29.15
C ASN A 177 16.02 10.25 29.09
N VAL A 178 14.95 10.21 28.29
CA VAL A 178 14.11 9.01 28.11
C VAL A 178 13.73 8.83 26.64
N GLU A 179 13.46 7.58 26.27
CA GLU A 179 12.83 7.20 25.01
C GLU A 179 11.34 6.98 25.25
N LEU A 180 10.51 7.57 24.38
CA LEU A 180 9.07 7.46 24.43
C LEU A 180 8.48 7.15 23.05
N PRO A 181 7.55 6.19 22.94
CA PRO A 181 7.03 5.34 24.02
C PRO A 181 8.11 4.45 24.67
N ARG A 182 7.86 3.88 25.86
CA ARG A 182 8.94 3.20 26.61
C ARG A 182 9.25 1.80 26.09
N ALA A 183 8.27 1.14 25.48
CA ALA A 183 8.44 -0.16 24.88
C ALA A 183 8.65 0.02 23.37
N PRO A 184 9.67 -0.61 22.76
CA PRO A 184 9.85 -0.59 21.31
C PRO A 184 8.64 -1.12 20.53
N SER A 185 7.87 -2.04 21.12
CA SER A 185 6.60 -2.52 20.56
C SER A 185 5.55 -1.43 20.34
N ASP A 186 5.71 -0.28 21.02
CA ASP A 186 4.77 0.83 20.98
C ASP A 186 5.29 1.96 20.05
N TYR A 187 6.45 1.79 19.40
CA TYR A 187 6.95 2.75 18.41
C TYR A 187 5.99 2.83 17.23
N LEU A 188 5.90 4.00 16.59
CA LEU A 188 4.99 4.18 15.47
C LEU A 188 5.59 3.53 14.23
N LYS A 189 4.94 2.50 13.73
CA LYS A 189 5.31 1.87 12.47
C LYS A 189 4.86 2.72 11.30
N VAL A 190 5.79 3.26 10.54
CA VAL A 190 5.49 4.06 9.35
C VAL A 190 5.81 3.27 8.10
N LYS A 191 4.77 2.98 7.33
CA LYS A 191 4.87 2.23 6.08
C LYS A 191 4.86 3.18 4.89
N GLY A 192 5.27 2.66 3.73
CA GLY A 192 5.03 3.35 2.47
C GLY A 192 3.52 3.49 2.17
N MET A 193 3.17 4.02 1.00
CA MET A 193 1.77 4.17 0.58
C MET A 193 1.49 3.31 -0.66
N PRO A 194 0.36 2.59 -0.73
CA PRO A 194 -0.01 1.86 -1.93
C PRO A 194 -0.13 2.80 -3.13
N LYS A 195 0.08 2.27 -4.34
CA LYS A 195 0.10 3.08 -5.55
C LYS A 195 -0.89 2.54 -6.58
N ILE A 196 -1.63 3.44 -7.22
CA ILE A 196 -2.42 3.13 -8.41
C ILE A 196 -1.75 3.76 -9.62
N ILE A 197 -1.31 2.92 -10.54
CA ILE A 197 -0.77 3.33 -11.83
C ILE A 197 -1.92 3.40 -12.84
N PHE A 198 -2.15 4.60 -13.38
CA PHE A 198 -3.13 4.86 -14.42
C PHE A 198 -2.43 4.93 -15.79
N VAL A 199 -2.73 4.00 -16.68
CA VAL A 199 -2.11 3.92 -18.01
C VAL A 199 -3.13 4.26 -19.09
N ASN A 200 -2.99 5.43 -19.72
CA ASN A 200 -3.93 5.85 -20.76
C ASN A 200 -3.64 5.18 -22.12
N GLY A 201 -4.65 5.17 -22.99
CA GLY A 201 -4.49 4.82 -24.41
C GLY A 201 -4.31 6.05 -25.29
N HIS A 202 -4.60 5.88 -26.59
CA HIS A 202 -4.41 6.93 -27.60
C HIS A 202 -5.20 8.21 -27.32
N TRP A 203 -4.58 9.36 -27.57
CA TRP A 203 -5.17 10.69 -27.47
C TRP A 203 -4.82 11.51 -28.71
N ASN A 204 -5.69 12.47 -29.07
CA ASN A 204 -5.53 13.31 -30.24
C ASN A 204 -6.09 14.72 -30.00
N ASN A 205 -5.20 15.71 -30.00
CA ASN A 205 -5.54 17.11 -29.74
C ASN A 205 -6.47 17.75 -30.79
N ILE A 206 -6.48 17.29 -32.05
CA ILE A 206 -7.37 17.79 -33.10
C ILE A 206 -8.78 17.23 -32.91
N ALA A 207 -8.91 15.92 -32.72
CA ALA A 207 -10.19 15.27 -32.47
C ALA A 207 -10.83 15.71 -31.14
N ASN A 208 -9.99 16.11 -30.16
CA ASN A 208 -10.47 16.68 -28.91
C ASN A 208 -11.23 18.00 -29.08
N LYS A 209 -10.88 18.83 -30.07
CA LYS A 209 -11.58 20.11 -30.33
C LYS A 209 -13.07 19.94 -30.67
N ILE A 210 -13.45 18.76 -31.13
CA ILE A 210 -14.84 18.37 -31.44
C ILE A 210 -15.40 17.36 -30.44
N GLY A 211 -14.71 17.14 -29.31
CA GLY A 211 -15.16 16.27 -28.22
C GLY A 211 -15.12 14.77 -28.54
N MET A 212 -14.41 14.35 -29.59
CA MET A 212 -14.42 12.96 -30.07
C MET A 212 -13.29 12.09 -29.51
N SER A 213 -12.29 12.68 -28.86
CA SER A 213 -11.13 11.96 -28.31
C SER A 213 -10.50 12.77 -27.17
N PRO A 214 -9.81 12.13 -26.21
CA PRO A 214 -8.94 12.84 -25.27
C PRO A 214 -7.91 13.70 -26.00
N GLY A 215 -7.62 14.89 -25.48
CA GLY A 215 -6.67 15.83 -26.12
C GLY A 215 -5.22 15.65 -25.71
N GLU A 216 -4.98 14.99 -24.58
CA GLU A 216 -3.69 14.82 -23.92
C GLU A 216 -3.67 13.50 -23.14
N GLY A 217 -2.46 12.97 -22.90
CA GLY A 217 -2.24 11.77 -22.10
C GLY A 217 -2.30 12.02 -20.59
N GLN A 218 -1.80 11.06 -19.82
CA GLN A 218 -1.68 11.11 -18.36
C GLN A 218 -3.01 11.49 -17.69
N LYS A 219 -2.98 12.36 -16.67
CA LYS A 219 -4.17 12.73 -15.89
C LYS A 219 -5.29 13.36 -16.74
N GLN A 220 -4.95 14.12 -17.77
CA GLN A 220 -5.94 14.80 -18.62
C GLN A 220 -6.78 13.81 -19.44
N TYR A 221 -6.18 12.69 -19.84
CA TYR A 221 -6.89 11.59 -20.47
C TYR A 221 -8.07 11.09 -19.63
N TRP A 222 -7.83 10.86 -18.35
CA TRP A 222 -8.84 10.34 -17.43
C TRP A 222 -9.88 11.41 -17.09
N ILE A 223 -9.47 12.68 -17.00
CA ILE A 223 -10.40 13.81 -16.81
C ILE A 223 -11.37 13.92 -17.99
N PHE A 224 -10.92 13.69 -19.23
CA PHE A 224 -11.78 13.73 -20.41
C PHE A 224 -12.97 12.76 -20.29
N PHE A 225 -12.74 11.52 -19.88
CA PHE A 225 -13.82 10.53 -19.74
C PHE A 225 -14.65 10.72 -18.48
N THR A 226 -13.99 10.95 -17.34
CA THR A 226 -14.68 10.96 -16.04
C THR A 226 -15.33 12.30 -15.72
N GLY A 227 -14.84 13.40 -16.29
CA GLY A 227 -15.15 14.79 -15.89
C GLY A 227 -14.66 15.16 -14.48
N LYS A 228 -14.49 14.17 -13.58
CA LYS A 228 -14.15 14.30 -12.17
C LYS A 228 -13.24 13.16 -11.72
N PHE A 229 -12.01 13.16 -12.23
CA PHE A 229 -11.04 12.10 -11.95
C PHE A 229 -10.89 11.74 -10.46
N GLN A 230 -10.98 12.72 -9.56
CA GLN A 230 -10.85 12.45 -8.12
C GLN A 230 -11.97 11.55 -7.58
N GLU A 231 -13.21 11.67 -8.09
CA GLU A 231 -14.31 10.79 -7.68
C GLU A 231 -14.03 9.35 -8.13
N PHE A 232 -13.59 9.17 -9.38
CA PHE A 232 -13.18 7.88 -9.95
C PHE A 232 -12.03 7.25 -9.16
N LYS A 233 -10.99 8.04 -8.87
CA LYS A 233 -9.86 7.60 -8.05
C LYS A 233 -10.28 7.19 -6.65
N ASN A 234 -11.14 7.97 -5.98
CA ASN A 234 -11.65 7.63 -4.66
C ASN A 234 -12.49 6.33 -4.68
N ARG A 235 -13.19 6.03 -5.79
CA ARG A 235 -13.85 4.73 -5.97
C ARG A 235 -12.84 3.61 -6.15
N ALA A 236 -11.76 3.83 -6.89
CA ALA A 236 -10.66 2.88 -7.06
C ALA A 236 -10.01 2.53 -5.71
N ASP A 237 -9.69 3.52 -4.87
CA ASP A 237 -9.15 3.29 -3.51
C ASP A 237 -10.08 2.38 -2.69
N ARG A 238 -11.38 2.69 -2.69
CA ARG A 238 -12.40 1.89 -1.98
C ARG A 238 -12.51 0.48 -2.54
N TYR A 239 -12.42 0.32 -3.85
CA TYR A 239 -12.46 -0.99 -4.51
C TYR A 239 -11.25 -1.83 -4.12
N PHE A 240 -10.04 -1.25 -4.12
CA PHE A 240 -8.82 -1.93 -3.70
C PHE A 240 -8.64 -2.03 -2.18
N GLN A 241 -9.57 -1.46 -1.41
CA GLN A 241 -9.58 -1.43 0.06
C GLN A 241 -8.40 -0.67 0.67
N PHE A 242 -7.96 0.41 0.03
CA PHE A 242 -6.97 1.32 0.59
C PHE A 242 -7.67 2.24 1.60
N LYS A 243 -7.32 2.12 2.89
CA LYS A 243 -8.03 2.73 4.03
C LYS A 243 -8.02 4.27 4.04
N GLN A 244 -6.98 4.89 3.46
CA GLN A 244 -6.78 6.34 3.49
C GLN A 244 -6.75 6.91 2.07
N GLN A 245 -5.70 6.61 1.31
CA GLN A 245 -5.45 7.10 -0.04
C GLN A 245 -4.29 6.32 -0.65
N SER A 246 -4.32 6.03 -1.96
CA SER A 246 -3.13 5.63 -2.71
C SER A 246 -2.41 6.82 -3.35
N ILE A 247 -1.12 6.65 -3.64
CA ILE A 247 -0.37 7.50 -4.57
C ILE A 247 -0.94 7.31 -5.99
N GLU A 248 -1.09 8.42 -6.72
CA GLU A 248 -1.43 8.43 -8.15
C GLU A 248 -0.14 8.46 -8.97
N TYR A 249 -0.02 7.57 -9.96
CA TYR A 249 1.06 7.62 -10.94
C TYR A 249 0.50 7.44 -12.35
N PHE A 250 0.90 8.28 -13.29
CA PHE A 250 0.34 8.28 -14.64
C PHE A 250 1.40 7.87 -15.65
N ILE A 251 1.06 6.94 -16.54
CA ILE A 251 1.90 6.53 -17.66
C ILE A 251 1.15 6.81 -18.94
N ASP A 252 1.84 7.47 -19.88
CA ASP A 252 1.32 7.61 -21.23
C ASP A 252 1.54 6.32 -22.02
N GLY A 253 0.48 5.52 -22.12
CA GLY A 253 0.49 4.26 -22.86
C GLY A 253 0.22 4.43 -24.35
N SER A 254 -0.04 5.65 -24.83
CA SER A 254 -0.30 5.89 -26.26
C SER A 254 0.91 5.57 -27.13
N SER A 255 0.63 5.02 -28.31
CA SER A 255 1.61 4.89 -29.40
C SER A 255 1.90 6.27 -30.02
N LEU A 256 3.12 6.43 -30.58
CA LEU A 256 3.56 7.68 -31.25
C LEU A 256 2.57 8.14 -32.34
N TRP A 257 1.97 7.17 -33.03
CA TRP A 257 0.87 7.35 -33.98
C TRP A 257 -0.13 6.22 -33.71
N GLY A 258 -1.43 6.54 -33.57
CA GLY A 258 -2.45 5.52 -33.28
C GLY A 258 -2.38 4.36 -34.29
N GLY A 259 -2.22 3.14 -33.78
CA GLY A 259 -2.08 1.93 -34.61
C GLY A 259 -0.72 1.69 -35.27
N SER A 260 0.34 2.42 -34.92
CA SER A 260 1.70 2.15 -35.43
C SER A 260 2.42 1.02 -34.72
N GLU A 261 1.94 0.63 -33.54
CA GLU A 261 2.46 -0.46 -32.72
C GLU A 261 1.35 -1.51 -32.56
N ASN A 262 1.70 -2.79 -32.57
CA ASN A 262 0.79 -3.88 -32.19
C ASN A 262 0.74 -4.05 -30.66
N GLY A 263 -0.20 -4.85 -30.15
CA GLY A 263 -0.36 -5.10 -28.71
C GLY A 263 0.91 -5.61 -28.01
N GLN A 264 1.70 -6.47 -28.67
CA GLN A 264 2.96 -6.97 -28.09
C GLN A 264 4.04 -5.88 -28.04
N GLU A 265 4.15 -5.02 -29.06
CA GLU A 265 5.09 -3.91 -29.09
C GLU A 265 4.78 -2.87 -28.01
N ARG A 266 3.50 -2.54 -27.80
CA ARG A 266 3.07 -1.64 -26.71
C ARG A 266 3.41 -2.22 -25.34
N LYS A 267 3.26 -3.54 -25.18
CA LYS A 267 3.67 -4.24 -23.96
C LYS A 267 5.18 -4.18 -23.74
N ASP A 268 5.99 -4.42 -24.76
CA ASP A 268 7.45 -4.34 -24.64
C ASP A 268 7.91 -2.91 -24.30
N ARG A 269 7.23 -1.90 -24.85
CA ARG A 269 7.44 -0.50 -24.47
C ARG A 269 7.10 -0.23 -23.01
N GLY A 270 5.97 -0.74 -22.51
CA GLY A 270 5.61 -0.63 -21.09
C GLY A 270 6.63 -1.29 -20.15
N TYR A 271 7.15 -2.46 -20.54
CA TYR A 271 8.23 -3.14 -19.80
C TYR A 271 9.50 -2.28 -19.76
N LYS A 272 9.93 -1.73 -20.91
CA LYS A 272 11.08 -0.84 -21.02
C LYS A 272 10.91 0.42 -20.17
N TYR A 273 9.73 1.05 -20.25
CA TYR A 273 9.40 2.23 -19.44
C TYR A 273 9.53 1.92 -17.94
N ALA A 274 8.94 0.82 -17.46
CA ALA A 274 9.03 0.44 -16.05
C ALA A 274 10.47 0.17 -15.60
N LYS A 275 11.31 -0.36 -16.50
CA LYS A 275 12.75 -0.54 -16.26
C LYS A 275 13.49 0.78 -16.11
N GLU A 276 13.22 1.75 -16.97
CA GLU A 276 13.88 3.07 -16.96
C GLU A 276 13.40 3.93 -15.78
N HIS A 277 12.14 3.78 -15.37
CA HIS A 277 11.48 4.58 -14.32
C HIS A 277 11.28 3.82 -13.00
N PHE A 278 11.95 2.68 -12.79
CA PHE A 278 11.70 1.81 -11.64
C PHE A 278 11.77 2.53 -10.28
N ASN A 279 12.78 3.38 -10.09
CA ASN A 279 12.96 4.13 -8.85
C ASN A 279 11.84 5.16 -8.63
N GLU A 280 11.32 5.75 -9.71
CA GLU A 280 10.23 6.71 -9.66
C GLU A 280 8.90 6.01 -9.33
N ILE A 281 8.66 4.88 -9.99
CA ILE A 281 7.47 4.04 -9.78
C ILE A 281 7.45 3.45 -8.37
N THR A 282 8.59 3.09 -7.79
CA THR A 282 8.66 2.50 -6.44
C THR A 282 8.91 3.52 -5.33
N LYS A 283 9.14 4.79 -5.66
CA LYS A 283 9.33 5.85 -4.67
C LYS A 283 8.12 5.92 -3.71
N GLY A 284 8.41 5.88 -2.41
CA GLY A 284 7.42 5.96 -1.33
C GLY A 284 6.51 4.74 -1.17
N LEU A 285 6.79 3.64 -1.89
CA LEU A 285 5.97 2.43 -1.86
C LEU A 285 6.19 1.60 -0.59
N GLY A 286 7.44 1.48 -0.12
CA GLY A 286 7.78 0.53 0.95
C GLY A 286 7.45 -0.91 0.54
N ASP A 287 6.75 -1.63 1.41
CA ASP A 287 6.19 -2.96 1.17
C ASP A 287 4.78 -2.95 0.53
N GLN A 288 4.20 -1.76 0.33
CA GLN A 288 2.82 -1.63 -0.10
C GLN A 288 2.60 -2.07 -1.55
N PRO A 289 1.38 -2.50 -1.91
CA PRO A 289 1.10 -2.99 -3.25
C PRO A 289 0.97 -1.88 -4.30
N ILE A 290 1.20 -2.27 -5.55
CA ILE A 290 0.81 -1.53 -6.75
C ILE A 290 -0.44 -2.16 -7.38
N CYS A 291 -1.41 -1.33 -7.75
CA CYS A 291 -2.52 -1.71 -8.62
C CYS A 291 -2.42 -0.94 -9.94
N LEU A 292 -2.88 -1.53 -11.05
CA LEU A 292 -2.90 -0.88 -12.35
C LEU A 292 -4.33 -0.73 -12.85
N ILE A 293 -4.65 0.44 -13.41
CA ILE A 293 -5.88 0.69 -14.15
C ILE A 293 -5.47 1.21 -15.52
N SER A 294 -5.86 0.51 -16.57
CA SER A 294 -5.47 0.83 -17.93
C SER A 294 -6.67 0.91 -18.86
N HIS A 295 -6.55 1.70 -19.92
CA HIS A 295 -7.61 1.86 -20.91
C HIS A 295 -7.07 1.81 -22.35
N SER A 296 -7.81 1.20 -23.28
CA SER A 296 -7.47 1.20 -24.71
C SER A 296 -6.05 0.66 -24.95
N GLU A 297 -5.23 1.31 -25.79
CA GLU A 297 -3.82 0.97 -26.02
C GLU A 297 -2.99 0.82 -24.73
N GLY A 298 -3.39 1.52 -23.66
CA GLY A 298 -2.72 1.49 -22.37
C GLY A 298 -2.79 0.12 -21.69
N GLY A 299 -3.72 -0.77 -22.07
CA GLY A 299 -3.83 -2.11 -21.50
C GLY A 299 -2.63 -3.01 -21.79
N ALA A 300 -2.12 -2.97 -23.02
CA ALA A 300 -0.89 -3.65 -23.41
C ALA A 300 0.32 -3.07 -22.67
N CYS A 301 0.47 -1.74 -22.66
CA CYS A 301 1.55 -1.05 -21.96
C CYS A 301 1.57 -1.38 -20.45
N ALA A 302 0.40 -1.32 -19.79
CA ALA A 302 0.27 -1.68 -18.38
C ALA A 302 0.67 -3.12 -18.09
N SER A 303 0.38 -4.06 -19.00
CA SER A 303 0.77 -5.45 -18.85
C SER A 303 2.30 -5.62 -18.86
N GLY A 304 3.01 -4.83 -19.67
CA GLY A 304 4.47 -4.78 -19.67
C GLY A 304 5.05 -4.16 -18.39
N VAL A 305 4.43 -3.07 -17.91
CA VAL A 305 4.79 -2.44 -16.63
C VAL A 305 4.64 -3.44 -15.49
N ALA A 306 3.49 -4.10 -15.39
CA ALA A 306 3.22 -5.10 -14.36
C ALA A 306 4.23 -6.25 -14.40
N LYS A 307 4.54 -6.77 -15.60
CA LYS A 307 5.55 -7.82 -15.78
C LYS A 307 6.89 -7.44 -15.16
N TYR A 308 7.43 -6.28 -15.52
CA TYR A 308 8.72 -5.83 -15.00
C TYR A 308 8.70 -5.65 -13.48
N LEU A 309 7.64 -5.04 -12.94
CA LEU A 309 7.50 -4.82 -11.49
C LEU A 309 7.49 -6.15 -10.73
N ILE A 310 6.74 -7.14 -11.19
CA ILE A 310 6.67 -8.47 -10.57
C ILE A 310 8.04 -9.17 -10.64
N GLU A 311 8.73 -9.12 -11.78
CA GLU A 311 10.08 -9.69 -11.94
C GLU A 311 11.12 -9.06 -10.99
N ARG A 312 10.86 -7.83 -10.53
CA ARG A 312 11.68 -7.13 -9.53
C ARG A 312 11.22 -7.32 -8.08
N GLY A 313 10.25 -8.21 -7.85
CA GLY A 313 9.74 -8.52 -6.51
C GLY A 313 8.74 -7.50 -5.98
N VAL A 314 8.24 -6.57 -6.80
CA VAL A 314 7.18 -5.63 -6.39
C VAL A 314 5.85 -6.35 -6.36
N ASN A 315 5.10 -6.16 -5.26
CA ASN A 315 3.76 -6.72 -5.12
C ASN A 315 2.75 -5.99 -6.02
N VAL A 316 2.52 -6.51 -7.22
CA VAL A 316 1.41 -6.08 -8.08
C VAL A 316 0.15 -6.82 -7.67
N LYS A 317 -0.72 -6.13 -6.93
CA LYS A 317 -1.93 -6.71 -6.33
C LYS A 317 -3.01 -7.04 -7.35
N GLU A 318 -3.27 -6.13 -8.30
CA GLU A 318 -4.31 -6.31 -9.31
C GLU A 318 -4.15 -5.36 -10.52
N SER A 319 -4.46 -5.85 -11.72
CA SER A 319 -4.63 -5.04 -12.94
C SER A 319 -6.08 -5.04 -13.42
N ILE A 320 -6.61 -3.86 -13.72
CA ILE A 320 -7.91 -3.66 -14.37
C ILE A 320 -7.65 -3.15 -15.79
N LEU A 321 -8.07 -3.93 -16.79
CA LEU A 321 -7.87 -3.63 -18.21
C LEU A 321 -9.21 -3.24 -18.86
N LEU A 322 -9.42 -1.96 -19.08
CA LEU A 322 -10.68 -1.37 -19.54
C LEU A 322 -10.64 -1.17 -21.05
N SER A 323 -11.54 -1.80 -21.80
CA SER A 323 -11.59 -1.74 -23.27
C SER A 323 -10.18 -1.79 -23.85
N CYS A 324 -9.40 -2.84 -23.54
CA CYS A 324 -8.02 -2.95 -24.01
C CYS A 324 -8.02 -3.20 -25.51
N ASP A 325 -7.35 -2.32 -26.25
CA ASP A 325 -7.16 -2.48 -27.69
C ASP A 325 -6.16 -3.61 -27.97
N GLU A 326 -6.38 -4.33 -29.08
CA GLU A 326 -5.52 -5.44 -29.54
C GLU A 326 -5.20 -6.48 -28.43
N GLY A 327 -6.20 -6.77 -27.59
CA GLY A 327 -6.02 -7.64 -26.42
C GLY A 327 -5.53 -9.05 -26.76
N ASP A 328 -5.83 -9.56 -27.96
CA ASP A 328 -5.46 -10.87 -28.45
C ASP A 328 -4.02 -10.96 -29.01
N GLU A 329 -3.28 -9.85 -29.05
CA GLU A 329 -1.93 -9.80 -29.61
C GLU A 329 -0.82 -9.99 -28.57
N PHE A 330 -1.16 -10.08 -27.28
CA PHE A 330 -0.20 -10.30 -26.19
C PHE A 330 -0.76 -11.23 -25.11
N THR A 331 0.10 -11.57 -24.15
CA THR A 331 -0.23 -12.43 -23.00
C THR A 331 0.10 -11.73 -21.70
N ILE A 332 -0.69 -11.94 -20.64
CA ILE A 332 -0.34 -11.55 -19.27
C ILE A 332 0.46 -12.69 -18.63
N GLU A 333 1.69 -12.42 -18.20
CA GLU A 333 2.55 -13.37 -17.48
C GLU A 333 2.36 -13.31 -15.95
N ASN A 334 3.02 -14.23 -15.25
CA ASN A 334 3.17 -14.28 -13.79
C ASN A 334 1.88 -14.58 -12.98
N ASN A 335 0.75 -14.89 -13.65
CA ASN A 335 -0.49 -15.37 -13.03
C ASN A 335 -0.99 -14.53 -11.84
N TYR A 336 -0.89 -13.20 -11.95
CA TYR A 336 -1.43 -12.29 -10.94
C TYR A 336 -2.87 -11.85 -11.27
N PRO A 337 -3.66 -11.36 -10.28
CA PRO A 337 -5.03 -10.94 -10.52
C PRO A 337 -5.13 -9.87 -11.60
N SER A 338 -5.82 -10.20 -12.70
CA SER A 338 -6.01 -9.31 -13.83
C SER A 338 -7.41 -9.48 -14.41
N TYR A 339 -8.13 -8.38 -14.59
CA TYR A 339 -9.54 -8.40 -15.01
C TYR A 339 -9.72 -7.50 -16.22
N GLN A 340 -10.16 -8.11 -17.33
CA GLN A 340 -10.46 -7.38 -18.57
C GLN A 340 -11.96 -7.14 -18.67
N LEU A 341 -12.33 -5.89 -18.92
CA LEU A 341 -13.71 -5.48 -19.16
C LEU A 341 -13.84 -4.78 -20.51
N VAL A 342 -14.82 -5.21 -21.29
CA VAL A 342 -15.20 -4.57 -22.54
C VAL A 342 -16.68 -4.19 -22.47
N ALA A 343 -17.01 -3.01 -23.00
CA ALA A 343 -18.40 -2.60 -23.14
C ALA A 343 -18.97 -3.04 -24.49
N GLY A 344 -20.24 -3.39 -24.51
CA GLY A 344 -21.06 -3.41 -25.71
C GLY A 344 -22.33 -2.58 -25.51
N TYR A 345 -23.13 -2.44 -26.55
CA TYR A 345 -24.40 -1.70 -26.54
C TYR A 345 -25.48 -2.44 -27.31
N LEU A 346 -26.74 -2.07 -27.06
CA LEU A 346 -27.88 -2.61 -27.79
C LEU A 346 -28.27 -1.63 -28.91
N ASP A 347 -28.22 -2.12 -30.15
CA ASP A 347 -28.74 -1.43 -31.31
C ASP A 347 -30.16 -1.93 -31.61
N LEU A 348 -31.10 -0.99 -31.74
CA LEU A 348 -32.51 -1.32 -31.93
C LEU A 348 -32.86 -1.22 -33.40
N ASP A 349 -33.26 -2.34 -34.00
CA ASP A 349 -33.83 -2.32 -35.34
C ASP A 349 -35.20 -1.62 -35.30
N PHE A 350 -35.30 -0.49 -35.99
CA PHE A 350 -36.48 0.38 -35.92
C PHE A 350 -37.77 -0.30 -36.43
N ILE A 351 -37.65 -1.24 -37.36
CA ILE A 351 -38.79 -1.90 -38.02
C ILE A 351 -39.27 -3.09 -37.19
N THR A 352 -38.35 -3.99 -36.87
CA THR A 352 -38.63 -5.26 -36.21
C THR A 352 -38.63 -5.17 -34.68
N LYS A 353 -38.14 -4.05 -34.12
CA LYS A 353 -37.93 -3.81 -32.68
C LYS A 353 -36.98 -4.82 -32.01
N LYS A 354 -36.20 -5.55 -32.81
CA LYS A 354 -35.21 -6.52 -32.33
C LYS A 354 -33.96 -5.80 -31.83
N LYS A 355 -33.38 -6.32 -30.75
CA LYS A 355 -32.18 -5.79 -30.10
C LYS A 355 -30.95 -6.58 -30.52
N TYR A 356 -30.05 -5.89 -31.21
CA TYR A 356 -28.76 -6.41 -31.67
C TYR A 356 -27.69 -5.99 -30.68
N PHE A 357 -27.00 -6.95 -30.08
CA PHE A 357 -25.87 -6.63 -29.23
C PHE A 357 -24.63 -6.36 -30.10
N LYS A 358 -24.02 -5.20 -29.91
CA LYS A 358 -22.79 -4.79 -30.59
C LYS A 358 -21.70 -4.58 -29.55
N ILE A 359 -20.55 -5.19 -29.77
CA ILE A 359 -19.37 -4.98 -28.92
C ILE A 359 -18.71 -3.66 -29.33
N ASP A 360 -17.98 -3.02 -28.43
CA ASP A 360 -17.13 -1.88 -28.76
C ASP A 360 -16.32 -2.14 -30.04
N PRO A 361 -16.56 -1.36 -31.11
CA PRO A 361 -15.96 -1.62 -32.42
C PRO A 361 -14.46 -1.37 -32.45
N VAL A 362 -13.91 -0.63 -31.48
CA VAL A 362 -12.48 -0.37 -31.37
C VAL A 362 -11.75 -1.66 -30.98
N VAL A 363 -12.19 -2.28 -29.89
CA VAL A 363 -11.45 -3.38 -29.23
C VAL A 363 -11.99 -4.77 -29.55
N LYS A 364 -13.26 -4.84 -29.97
CA LYS A 364 -13.95 -6.08 -30.33
C LYS A 364 -13.93 -7.12 -29.21
N ASP A 365 -14.21 -8.37 -29.54
CA ASP A 365 -14.20 -9.50 -28.61
C ASP A 365 -12.79 -10.12 -28.52
N ASN A 366 -11.79 -9.29 -28.28
CA ASN A 366 -10.38 -9.67 -28.24
C ASN A 366 -9.94 -9.86 -26.78
N LYS A 367 -10.11 -11.10 -26.29
CA LYS A 367 -9.70 -11.48 -24.94
C LYS A 367 -8.19 -11.62 -24.83
N ILE A 368 -7.63 -11.03 -23.78
CA ILE A 368 -6.21 -11.14 -23.45
C ILE A 368 -5.89 -12.52 -22.91
N LYS A 369 -4.89 -13.18 -23.50
CA LYS A 369 -4.42 -14.48 -23.02
C LYS A 369 -3.78 -14.33 -21.63
N GLY A 370 -4.15 -15.20 -20.69
CA GLY A 370 -3.62 -15.20 -19.33
C GLY A 370 -4.34 -14.24 -18.35
N VAL A 371 -5.35 -13.50 -18.80
CA VAL A 371 -6.20 -12.70 -17.90
C VAL A 371 -6.95 -13.60 -16.92
N THR A 372 -7.10 -13.18 -15.66
CA THR A 372 -7.83 -13.97 -14.65
C THR A 372 -9.29 -14.14 -15.02
N LYS A 373 -9.93 -13.07 -15.53
CA LYS A 373 -11.31 -13.13 -16.00
C LYS A 373 -11.61 -12.05 -17.02
N TYR A 374 -12.38 -12.42 -18.04
CA TYR A 374 -12.85 -11.52 -19.08
C TYR A 374 -14.37 -11.35 -19.01
N GLY A 375 -14.85 -10.11 -19.12
CA GLY A 375 -16.28 -9.82 -19.15
C GLY A 375 -16.65 -8.79 -20.23
N VAL A 376 -17.70 -9.10 -20.99
CA VAL A 376 -18.33 -8.16 -21.92
C VAL A 376 -19.70 -7.80 -21.39
N TYR A 377 -19.87 -6.54 -20.98
CA TYR A 377 -21.11 -6.07 -20.35
C TYR A 377 -21.93 -5.23 -21.31
N ILE A 378 -23.24 -5.19 -21.07
CA ILE A 378 -24.21 -4.40 -21.81
C ILE A 378 -24.27 -3.01 -21.18
N SER A 379 -23.66 -2.04 -21.85
CA SER A 379 -23.68 -0.63 -21.48
C SER A 379 -24.95 0.07 -22.00
N LYS A 380 -25.19 1.28 -21.49
CA LYS A 380 -26.23 2.20 -22.02
C LYS A 380 -25.69 3.12 -23.13
N SER A 381 -24.46 2.89 -23.57
CA SER A 381 -23.78 3.74 -24.54
C SER A 381 -24.26 3.46 -25.96
N SER A 382 -23.72 4.21 -26.92
CA SER A 382 -23.95 4.06 -28.35
C SER A 382 -22.64 3.72 -29.07
N PHE A 383 -22.71 3.49 -30.38
CA PHE A 383 -21.55 3.31 -31.25
C PHE A 383 -20.42 4.34 -31.01
N THR A 384 -20.76 5.61 -30.80
CA THR A 384 -19.77 6.70 -30.64
C THR A 384 -19.21 6.84 -29.22
N THR A 385 -19.82 6.19 -28.22
CA THR A 385 -19.50 6.42 -26.79
C THR A 385 -19.13 5.14 -26.05
N VAL A 386 -19.34 3.96 -26.65
CA VAL A 386 -19.12 2.66 -26.01
C VAL A 386 -17.67 2.42 -25.60
N HIS A 387 -16.70 2.89 -26.39
CA HIS A 387 -15.28 2.67 -26.10
C HIS A 387 -14.88 3.25 -24.73
N GLY A 388 -15.24 4.51 -24.47
CA GLY A 388 -15.00 5.18 -23.19
C GLY A 388 -15.92 4.74 -22.04
N ALA A 389 -16.94 3.92 -22.29
CA ALA A 389 -17.94 3.55 -21.28
C ALA A 389 -17.36 2.73 -20.13
N THR A 390 -16.20 2.10 -20.32
CA THR A 390 -15.48 1.39 -19.26
C THR A 390 -14.75 2.32 -18.30
N VAL A 391 -14.50 3.57 -18.69
CA VAL A 391 -13.87 4.59 -17.83
C VAL A 391 -14.97 5.36 -17.08
N ASP A 392 -15.72 4.62 -16.26
CA ASP A 392 -16.84 5.13 -15.49
C ASP A 392 -16.79 4.65 -14.04
N ASP A 393 -17.32 5.45 -13.14
CA ASP A 393 -17.39 5.20 -11.70
C ASP A 393 -18.08 3.87 -11.33
N ASN A 394 -19.02 3.38 -12.15
CA ASN A 394 -19.73 2.12 -11.89
C ASN A 394 -18.92 0.87 -12.28
N ILE A 395 -17.75 1.05 -12.92
CA ILE A 395 -16.92 -0.07 -13.36
C ILE A 395 -16.46 -0.95 -12.19
N PHE A 396 -16.21 -0.34 -11.03
CA PHE A 396 -15.77 -1.06 -9.83
C PHE A 396 -16.84 -1.98 -9.26
N ASP A 397 -18.12 -1.66 -9.43
CA ASP A 397 -19.23 -2.54 -9.04
C ASP A 397 -19.41 -3.68 -10.05
N LEU A 398 -19.18 -3.42 -11.34
CA LEU A 398 -19.12 -4.46 -12.36
C LEU A 398 -17.95 -5.42 -12.11
N LEU A 399 -16.78 -4.93 -11.73
CA LEU A 399 -15.62 -5.77 -11.38
C LEU A 399 -15.90 -6.67 -10.18
N LYS A 400 -16.48 -6.13 -9.10
CA LYS A 400 -16.89 -6.93 -7.93
C LYS A 400 -17.83 -8.05 -8.34
N LYS A 401 -18.83 -7.74 -9.18
CA LYS A 401 -19.75 -8.74 -9.73
C LYS A 401 -19.01 -9.78 -10.57
N LEU A 402 -18.24 -9.35 -11.58
CA LEU A 402 -17.48 -10.24 -12.45
C LEU A 402 -16.66 -11.25 -11.64
N LYS A 403 -15.97 -10.80 -10.60
CA LYS A 403 -15.16 -11.65 -9.70
C LYS A 403 -16.00 -12.71 -8.97
N SER A 404 -17.21 -12.37 -8.56
CA SER A 404 -18.11 -13.27 -7.82
C SER A 404 -18.94 -14.22 -8.68
N LEU A 405 -19.21 -13.89 -9.95
CA LEU A 405 -20.12 -14.66 -10.79
C LEU A 405 -19.52 -16.00 -11.22
N THR A 406 -20.30 -17.07 -11.15
CA THR A 406 -19.96 -18.35 -11.79
C THR A 406 -20.80 -18.53 -13.06
N ILE A 407 -20.29 -19.33 -13.99
CA ILE A 407 -21.04 -19.72 -15.20
C ILE A 407 -21.65 -21.09 -14.97
N GLU A 408 -22.94 -21.19 -15.23
CA GLU A 408 -23.69 -22.45 -15.18
C GLU A 408 -24.32 -22.76 -16.53
N GLN A 409 -24.47 -24.05 -16.79
CA GLN A 409 -25.19 -24.58 -17.94
C GLN A 409 -26.62 -24.92 -17.51
N VAL A 410 -27.61 -24.34 -18.20
CA VAL A 410 -29.03 -24.54 -17.90
C VAL A 410 -29.81 -24.90 -19.15
N TRP A 411 -30.95 -25.56 -18.96
CA TRP A 411 -31.90 -25.81 -20.04
C TRP A 411 -32.78 -24.58 -20.27
N ASN A 412 -32.86 -24.13 -21.51
CA ASN A 412 -33.79 -23.08 -21.92
C ASN A 412 -35.21 -23.63 -22.15
N SER A 413 -36.15 -22.75 -22.51
CA SER A 413 -37.57 -23.10 -22.69
C SER A 413 -37.83 -24.10 -23.81
N LYS A 414 -36.89 -24.26 -24.74
CA LYS A 414 -36.96 -25.22 -25.85
C LYS A 414 -36.11 -26.46 -25.64
N GLY A 415 -35.63 -26.69 -24.42
CA GLY A 415 -34.83 -27.87 -24.09
C GLY A 415 -33.45 -27.86 -24.73
N LYS A 416 -32.84 -26.68 -24.93
CA LYS A 416 -31.44 -26.54 -25.32
C LYS A 416 -30.58 -26.08 -24.15
N MET A 417 -29.34 -26.56 -24.11
CA MET A 417 -28.35 -26.11 -23.15
C MET A 417 -27.86 -24.70 -23.50
N VAL A 418 -27.91 -23.79 -22.54
CA VAL A 418 -27.41 -22.42 -22.65
C VAL A 418 -26.60 -22.05 -21.42
N TYR A 419 -25.77 -21.01 -21.52
CA TYR A 419 -24.97 -20.51 -20.41
C TYR A 419 -25.64 -19.33 -19.73
N GLN A 420 -25.64 -19.28 -18.40
CA GLN A 420 -26.03 -18.10 -17.64
C GLN A 420 -25.10 -17.91 -16.44
N THR A 421 -25.21 -16.76 -15.79
CA THR A 421 -24.50 -16.49 -14.54
C THR A 421 -25.28 -16.99 -13.33
N PHE A 422 -24.56 -17.37 -12.28
CA PHE A 422 -25.13 -17.60 -10.95
C PHE A 422 -24.48 -16.63 -9.92
N PRO A 423 -25.28 -15.86 -9.16
CA PRO A 423 -26.71 -15.61 -9.39
C PRO A 423 -26.95 -14.95 -10.76
N LYS A 424 -28.16 -15.09 -11.30
CA LYS A 424 -28.51 -14.54 -12.61
C LYS A 424 -28.30 -13.03 -12.65
N ASP A 425 -27.42 -12.58 -13.54
CA ASP A 425 -27.11 -11.16 -13.78
C ASP A 425 -27.13 -10.87 -15.29
N GLU A 426 -28.16 -10.16 -15.72
CA GLU A 426 -28.38 -9.81 -17.13
C GLU A 426 -27.61 -8.56 -17.58
N LYS A 427 -26.64 -8.07 -16.79
CA LYS A 427 -25.73 -7.02 -17.26
C LYS A 427 -24.67 -7.54 -18.24
N TRP A 428 -24.49 -8.86 -18.36
CA TRP A 428 -23.40 -9.46 -19.11
C TRP A 428 -23.90 -10.11 -20.40
N ALA A 429 -23.22 -9.85 -21.51
CA ALA A 429 -23.43 -10.55 -22.76
C ALA A 429 -22.51 -11.78 -22.88
N LYS A 430 -21.29 -11.69 -22.32
CA LYS A 430 -20.27 -12.72 -22.36
C LYS A 430 -19.38 -12.66 -21.12
N ILE A 431 -18.95 -13.82 -20.63
CA ILE A 431 -17.88 -13.97 -19.63
C ILE A 431 -16.95 -15.08 -20.11
N ASP A 432 -15.65 -14.79 -20.14
CA ASP A 432 -14.63 -15.67 -20.71
C ASP A 432 -15.02 -16.14 -22.11
N GLU A 433 -15.15 -17.44 -22.37
CA GLU A 433 -15.56 -17.96 -23.69
C GLU A 433 -17.08 -18.13 -23.83
N TYR A 434 -17.84 -17.84 -22.78
CA TYR A 434 -19.26 -18.18 -22.68
C TYR A 434 -20.15 -17.00 -23.08
N ILE A 435 -20.84 -17.13 -24.20
CA ILE A 435 -21.95 -16.24 -24.58
C ILE A 435 -23.14 -16.57 -23.69
N LEU A 436 -23.60 -15.58 -22.93
CA LEU A 436 -24.63 -15.75 -21.91
C LEU A 436 -26.02 -15.58 -22.51
N HIS A 437 -26.95 -16.47 -22.15
CA HIS A 437 -28.36 -16.35 -22.46
C HIS A 437 -28.96 -15.17 -21.68
N ASN A 438 -29.12 -14.05 -22.38
CA ASN A 438 -29.56 -12.79 -21.79
C ASN A 438 -30.90 -12.37 -22.41
N SER A 439 -31.90 -12.10 -21.54
CA SER A 439 -33.24 -11.74 -21.99
C SER A 439 -33.27 -10.43 -22.79
N GLN A 440 -32.27 -9.56 -22.61
CA GLN A 440 -32.17 -8.25 -23.23
C GLN A 440 -31.64 -8.27 -24.67
N ILE A 441 -31.05 -9.40 -25.11
CA ILE A 441 -30.41 -9.54 -26.42
C ILE A 441 -31.22 -10.51 -27.28
N ASP A 442 -31.63 -10.06 -28.48
CA ASP A 442 -32.28 -10.93 -29.47
C ASP A 442 -31.25 -11.54 -30.43
N TYR A 443 -30.19 -10.78 -30.76
CA TYR A 443 -29.17 -11.15 -31.73
C TYR A 443 -27.76 -10.88 -31.20
N TYR A 444 -26.92 -11.91 -31.23
CA TYR A 444 -25.50 -11.83 -30.87
C TYR A 444 -24.62 -11.79 -32.12
N PRO A 445 -23.47 -11.09 -32.07
CA PRO A 445 -22.51 -11.12 -33.15
C PRO A 445 -21.86 -12.50 -33.23
N THR A 446 -21.58 -12.98 -34.45
CA THR A 446 -21.01 -14.32 -34.70
C THR A 446 -19.53 -14.30 -35.08
N ARG A 447 -18.93 -13.12 -35.28
CA ARG A 447 -17.52 -12.93 -35.68
C ARG A 447 -16.94 -11.61 -35.18
N ASN A 448 -15.61 -11.56 -35.08
CA ASN A 448 -14.79 -10.41 -34.66
C ASN A 448 -14.31 -9.48 -35.81
N SER A 449 -14.97 -9.33 -36.97
CA SER A 449 -14.35 -8.53 -38.07
C SER A 449 -15.22 -7.67 -39.01
N ASN A 450 -14.51 -6.73 -39.65
CA ASN A 450 -14.82 -5.33 -40.01
C ASN A 450 -15.72 -5.06 -41.24
N ILE A 451 -16.45 -6.01 -41.82
CA ILE A 451 -17.14 -5.73 -43.11
C ILE A 451 -18.62 -6.16 -43.13
N ILE A 452 -18.98 -7.29 -42.52
CA ILE A 452 -20.37 -7.72 -42.36
C ILE A 452 -20.49 -8.47 -41.04
N GLU A 453 -21.09 -7.84 -40.03
CA GLU A 453 -21.44 -8.53 -38.79
C GLU A 453 -22.57 -9.53 -39.09
N MET A 454 -22.23 -10.81 -39.10
CA MET A 454 -23.23 -11.87 -39.11
C MET A 454 -23.79 -12.03 -37.69
N TYR A 455 -25.11 -12.07 -37.56
CA TYR A 455 -25.79 -12.20 -36.28
C TYR A 455 -26.47 -13.55 -36.13
N LYS A 456 -26.36 -14.13 -34.93
CA LYS A 456 -27.10 -15.34 -34.54
C LYS A 456 -28.19 -14.95 -33.56
N LYS A 457 -29.41 -15.41 -33.84
CA LYS A 457 -30.55 -15.24 -32.94
C LYS A 457 -30.26 -15.97 -31.62
N ARG A 458 -30.64 -15.35 -30.49
CA ARG A 458 -30.62 -16.00 -29.17
C ARG A 458 -31.32 -17.35 -29.22
N GLU A 459 -30.71 -18.34 -28.57
CA GLU A 459 -31.31 -19.66 -28.40
C GLU A 459 -32.30 -19.61 -27.24
N ASP A 460 -33.59 -19.35 -27.54
CA ASP A 460 -34.72 -19.43 -26.60
C ASP A 460 -35.12 -20.87 -26.25
#